data_AF-A0A3B9PVU5-F1
#
_entry.id   AF-A0A3B9PVU5-F1
#
_cell.length_a   1.000
_cell.length_b   1.000
_cell.length_c   1.000
_cell.angle_alpha   90.00
_cell.angle_beta   90.00
_cell.angle_gamma   90.00
#
_symmetry.space_group_name_H-M   'P 1'
#
loop_
_entity.id
_entity.type
_entity.pdbx_description
1 polymer ?
#
loop_
_entity_poly.entity_id
_entity_poly.type
_entity_poly.pdbx_seq_one_letter_code
_entity_poly.pdbx_strand_id
1 'polypeptide(L)'
;MNKANVAVLIVALALIVTTVAVGAAGYEPGSAEDPVVTKSYVDSQIASALKGVETGGSSATFKPVFVEAGKKLIGGEGTELILRSGSALAVASGQDGLSDVTEGKDLKGGFAVTRNHLLLIPRADGRGISAAEDIWVMVKGTYTIE
;
A
#
# COMPACT_ATOMS: atom_id res chain seq x y z
N MET A 1 -19.27 -39.82 64.61
CA MET A 1 -18.51 -38.69 64.01
C MET A 1 -18.45 -37.57 65.03
N ASN A 2 -17.27 -37.09 65.42
CA ASN A 2 -17.17 -36.00 66.38
C ASN A 2 -17.60 -34.67 65.71
N LYS A 3 -18.08 -33.70 66.50
CA LYS A 3 -18.63 -32.44 65.98
C LYS A 3 -17.65 -31.67 65.09
N ALA A 4 -16.35 -31.80 65.36
CA ALA A 4 -15.27 -31.22 64.57
C ALA A 4 -15.21 -31.77 63.14
N ASN A 5 -15.34 -33.08 62.94
CA ASN A 5 -15.28 -33.69 61.61
C ASN A 5 -16.52 -33.33 60.76
N VAL A 6 -17.68 -33.11 61.39
CA VAL A 6 -18.89 -32.64 60.70
C VAL A 6 -18.70 -31.20 60.20
N ALA A 7 -18.12 -30.32 61.02
CA ALA A 7 -17.87 -28.92 60.64
C ALA A 7 -16.89 -28.79 59.47
N VAL A 8 -15.80 -29.59 59.48
CA VAL A 8 -14.82 -29.60 58.38
C VAL A 8 -15.44 -30.05 57.06
N LEU A 9 -16.32 -31.07 57.10
CA LEU A 9 -17.04 -31.55 55.92
C LEU A 9 -17.99 -30.49 55.33
N ILE A 10 -18.68 -29.72 56.18
CA ILE A 10 -19.58 -28.65 55.72
C ILE A 10 -18.79 -27.51 55.08
N VAL A 11 -17.66 -27.12 55.67
CA VAL A 11 -16.79 -26.07 55.10
C VAL A 11 -16.16 -26.52 53.78
N ALA A 12 -15.70 -27.77 53.70
CA ALA A 12 -15.17 -28.35 52.47
C ALA A 12 -16.24 -28.41 51.37
N LEU A 13 -17.47 -28.82 51.71
CA LEU A 13 -18.58 -28.87 50.75
C LEU A 13 -18.98 -27.46 50.29
N ALA A 14 -19.00 -26.47 51.18
CA ALA A 14 -19.27 -25.08 50.84
C ALA A 14 -18.19 -24.50 49.90
N LEU A 15 -16.91 -24.80 50.13
CA LEU A 15 -15.80 -24.42 49.26
C LEU A 15 -15.84 -25.11 47.88
N ILE A 16 -16.35 -26.34 47.81
CA ILE A 16 -16.53 -27.04 46.54
C ILE A 16 -17.70 -26.42 45.77
N VAL A 17 -18.81 -26.10 46.44
CA VAL A 17 -19.98 -25.45 45.81
C VAL A 17 -19.63 -24.06 45.27
N THR A 18 -18.74 -23.30 45.91
CA THR A 18 -18.30 -22.00 45.38
C THR A 18 -17.38 -22.11 44.16
N THR A 19 -16.67 -23.22 43.97
CA THR A 19 -15.76 -23.39 42.81
C THR A 19 -16.45 -23.93 41.56
N VAL A 20 -17.53 -24.73 41.68
CA VAL A 20 -18.36 -25.13 40.51
C VAL A 20 -19.21 -24.00 39.94
N ALA A 21 -19.44 -22.90 40.69
CA ALA A 21 -20.19 -21.74 40.19
C ALA A 21 -19.36 -20.78 39.32
N VAL A 22 -18.03 -20.96 39.22
CA VAL A 22 -17.12 -20.05 38.50
C VAL A 22 -16.82 -20.53 37.07
N GLY A 23 -17.32 -21.71 36.68
CA GLY A 23 -16.91 -22.41 35.47
C GLY A 23 -17.93 -22.45 34.34
N ALA A 24 -18.34 -21.31 33.80
CA ALA A 24 -18.95 -21.23 32.46
C ALA A 24 -18.74 -19.84 31.88
N ALA A 25 -17.50 -19.50 31.50
CA ALA A 25 -17.23 -18.38 30.61
C ALA A 25 -17.69 -18.74 29.19
N GLY A 26 -19.02 -18.81 29.01
CA GLY A 26 -19.64 -18.92 27.70
C GLY A 26 -19.61 -17.55 27.04
N TYR A 27 -19.33 -17.53 25.74
CA TYR A 27 -19.56 -16.37 24.89
C TYR A 27 -21.08 -16.16 24.81
N GLU A 28 -21.63 -15.42 25.75
CA GLU A 28 -23.04 -15.03 25.77
C GLU A 28 -23.17 -13.73 24.96
N PRO A 29 -23.86 -13.75 23.80
CA PRO A 29 -24.01 -12.56 22.98
C PRO A 29 -24.68 -11.43 23.78
N GLY A 30 -24.02 -10.28 23.84
CA GLY A 30 -24.42 -9.12 24.64
C GLY A 30 -23.67 -8.94 25.95
N SER A 31 -22.70 -9.81 26.27
CA SER A 31 -21.79 -9.61 27.40
C SER A 31 -20.81 -8.45 27.17
N ALA A 32 -20.02 -8.10 28.19
CA ALA A 32 -18.96 -7.09 28.04
C ALA A 32 -17.86 -7.57 27.07
N GLU A 33 -17.64 -8.89 27.02
CA GLU A 33 -16.64 -9.54 26.17
C GLU A 33 -17.15 -9.81 24.73
N ASP A 34 -18.47 -9.90 24.52
CA ASP A 34 -19.10 -10.08 23.19
C ASP A 34 -20.35 -9.19 23.03
N PRO A 35 -20.19 -7.86 22.87
CA PRO A 35 -21.32 -6.95 22.80
C PRO A 35 -22.06 -7.06 21.45
N VAL A 36 -23.40 -7.02 21.51
CA VAL A 36 -24.23 -6.92 20.30
C VAL A 36 -24.13 -5.51 19.72
N VAL A 37 -23.83 -5.42 18.43
CA VAL A 37 -23.75 -4.14 17.70
C VAL A 37 -24.81 -4.03 16.61
N THR A 38 -25.19 -2.80 16.26
CA THR A 38 -26.16 -2.54 15.21
C THR A 38 -25.56 -2.75 13.82
N LYS A 39 -26.40 -3.10 12.84
CA LYS A 39 -25.98 -3.23 11.44
C LYS A 39 -25.25 -1.99 10.94
N SER A 40 -25.73 -0.79 11.27
CA SER A 40 -25.11 0.48 10.85
C SER A 40 -23.71 0.67 11.44
N TYR A 41 -23.45 0.21 12.66
CA TYR A 41 -22.12 0.26 13.27
C TYR A 41 -21.16 -0.66 12.51
N VAL A 42 -21.56 -1.91 12.27
CA VAL A 42 -20.75 -2.88 11.50
C VAL A 42 -20.47 -2.35 10.08
N ASP A 43 -21.50 -1.87 9.39
CA ASP A 43 -21.36 -1.28 8.05
C ASP A 43 -20.42 -0.08 8.07
N SER A 44 -20.49 0.79 9.09
CA SER A 44 -19.61 1.96 9.20
C SER A 44 -18.14 1.58 9.44
N GLN A 45 -17.88 0.52 10.22
CA GLN A 45 -16.54 0.04 10.50
C GLN A 45 -15.95 -0.66 9.27
N ILE A 46 -16.75 -1.45 8.56
CA ILE A 46 -16.37 -2.05 7.28
C ILE A 46 -16.09 -0.96 6.24
N ALA A 47 -16.96 0.03 6.09
CA ALA A 47 -16.74 1.15 5.17
C ALA A 47 -15.48 1.95 5.52
N SER A 48 -15.18 2.11 6.81
CA SER A 48 -13.97 2.78 7.28
C SER A 48 -12.70 1.95 7.03
N ALA A 49 -12.78 0.63 7.23
CA ALA A 49 -11.69 -0.30 6.91
C ALA A 49 -11.43 -0.40 5.40
N LEU A 50 -12.49 -0.33 4.58
CA LEU A 50 -12.42 -0.39 3.13
C LEU A 50 -12.03 0.94 2.46
N LYS A 51 -12.12 2.08 3.17
CA LYS A 51 -11.71 3.39 2.64
C LYS A 51 -10.23 3.49 2.24
N GLY A 52 -9.41 2.48 2.56
CA GLY A 52 -8.04 2.32 2.06
C GLY A 52 -7.76 0.98 1.37
N VAL A 53 -8.76 0.10 1.27
CA VAL A 53 -8.66 -1.16 0.52
C VAL A 53 -9.30 -0.92 -0.83
N GLU A 54 -8.48 -0.47 -1.77
CA GLU A 54 -8.78 -0.42 -3.21
C GLU A 54 -9.17 -1.85 -3.66
N THR A 55 -10.45 -2.19 -3.56
CA THR A 55 -11.01 -3.47 -4.00
C THR A 55 -11.19 -3.40 -5.51
N GLY A 56 -10.06 -3.48 -6.19
CA GLY A 56 -9.91 -3.23 -7.61
C GLY A 56 -8.47 -2.82 -7.80
N GLY A 57 -7.64 -3.71 -8.35
CA GLY A 57 -6.26 -3.38 -8.65
C GLY A 57 -6.23 -2.04 -9.39
N SER A 58 -5.74 -1.01 -8.72
CA SER A 58 -5.43 0.29 -9.32
C SER A 58 -4.26 0.05 -10.27
N SER A 59 -4.55 -0.63 -11.39
CA SER A 59 -3.58 -0.82 -12.46
C SER A 59 -3.27 0.58 -12.93
N ALA A 60 -2.07 1.05 -12.59
CA ALA A 60 -1.56 2.28 -13.16
C ALA A 60 -1.73 2.16 -14.69
N THR A 61 -2.53 3.04 -15.26
CA THR A 61 -2.70 3.16 -16.71
C THR A 61 -1.77 4.24 -17.21
N PHE A 62 -1.30 4.12 -18.45
CA PHE A 62 -0.59 5.22 -19.09
C PHE A 62 -1.49 6.45 -19.24
N LYS A 63 -1.02 7.60 -18.77
CA LYS A 63 -1.68 8.90 -18.92
C LYS A 63 -0.78 9.87 -19.69
N PRO A 64 -1.31 10.67 -20.62
CA PRO A 64 -0.53 11.70 -21.29
C PRO A 64 -0.23 12.84 -20.31
N VAL A 65 1.03 13.24 -20.24
CA VAL A 65 1.54 14.32 -19.40
C VAL A 65 2.28 15.29 -20.29
N PHE A 66 1.91 16.57 -20.19
CA PHE A 66 2.63 17.66 -20.84
C PHE A 66 3.77 18.15 -19.94
N VAL A 67 4.93 18.39 -20.53
CA VAL A 67 6.11 18.92 -19.83
C VAL A 67 6.70 20.04 -20.68
N GLU A 68 6.82 21.22 -20.08
CA GLU A 68 7.38 22.41 -20.73
C GLU A 68 8.89 22.25 -20.99
N ALA A 69 9.39 22.92 -22.02
CA ALA A 69 10.82 22.98 -22.32
C ALA A 69 11.64 23.42 -21.08
N GLY A 70 12.75 22.74 -20.82
CA GLY A 70 13.64 23.01 -19.70
C GLY A 70 13.22 22.36 -18.37
N LYS A 71 12.01 21.78 -18.30
CA LYS A 71 11.55 21.02 -17.12
C LYS A 71 11.99 19.56 -17.16
N LYS A 72 12.03 18.94 -15.99
CA LYS A 72 12.29 17.51 -15.84
C LYS A 72 11.05 16.79 -15.40
N LEU A 73 10.82 15.61 -15.96
CA LEU A 73 9.86 14.64 -15.46
C LEU A 73 10.66 13.54 -14.76
N ILE A 74 10.57 13.51 -13.43
CA ILE A 74 11.24 12.52 -12.58
C ILE A 74 10.21 11.47 -12.19
N GLY A 75 10.51 10.20 -12.44
CA GLY A 75 9.60 9.12 -12.07
C GLY A 75 10.00 8.45 -10.76
N GLY A 76 9.01 7.86 -10.09
CA GLY A 76 9.24 6.95 -8.98
C GLY A 76 9.71 5.57 -9.44
N GLU A 77 9.98 4.70 -8.48
CA GLU A 77 10.29 3.30 -8.70
C GLU A 77 9.22 2.60 -9.56
N GLY A 78 9.65 1.86 -10.57
CA GLY A 78 8.75 1.12 -11.46
C GLY A 78 7.97 1.98 -12.45
N THR A 79 8.25 3.28 -12.53
CA THR A 79 7.57 4.18 -13.47
C THR A 79 7.99 3.88 -14.90
N GLU A 80 7.01 3.80 -15.79
CA GLU A 80 7.24 3.65 -17.22
C GLU A 80 6.91 4.95 -17.97
N LEU A 81 7.79 5.31 -18.90
CA LEU A 81 7.69 6.53 -19.70
C LEU A 81 7.76 6.20 -21.20
N ILE A 82 6.96 6.90 -22.00
CA ILE A 82 7.06 6.89 -23.46
C ILE A 82 7.02 8.32 -23.97
N LEU A 83 8.11 8.80 -24.56
CA LEU A 83 8.14 10.13 -25.20
C LEU A 83 7.33 10.10 -26.51
N ARG A 84 6.30 10.94 -26.62
CA ARG A 84 5.37 10.99 -27.77
C ARG A 84 5.54 12.20 -28.67
N SER A 85 6.08 13.31 -28.17
CA SER A 85 6.40 14.51 -28.96
C SER A 85 7.63 15.25 -28.43
N GLY A 86 8.17 16.17 -29.23
CA GLY A 86 9.36 16.98 -28.89
C GLY A 86 10.61 16.13 -28.61
N SER A 87 11.62 16.70 -27.98
CA SER A 87 12.89 16.03 -27.71
C SER A 87 13.24 16.08 -26.22
N ALA A 88 13.87 15.02 -25.71
CA ALA A 88 14.25 14.91 -24.31
C ALA A 88 15.58 14.17 -24.14
N LEU A 89 16.26 14.44 -23.02
CA LEU A 89 17.45 13.73 -22.59
C LEU A 89 17.17 12.91 -21.33
N ALA A 90 17.80 11.77 -21.19
CA ALA A 90 17.70 10.96 -19.97
C ALA A 90 18.34 11.70 -18.78
N VAL A 91 17.71 11.56 -17.61
CA VAL A 91 18.22 12.06 -16.33
C VAL A 91 18.56 10.86 -15.47
N ALA A 92 19.85 10.70 -15.14
CA ALA A 92 20.35 9.68 -14.23
C ALA A 92 21.70 10.11 -13.66
N SER A 93 21.99 9.77 -12.41
CA SER A 93 23.21 10.15 -11.69
C SER A 93 24.05 8.95 -11.20
N GLY A 94 23.59 7.71 -11.45
CA GLY A 94 24.27 6.47 -11.05
C GLY A 94 25.10 5.80 -12.15
N GLN A 95 25.66 4.62 -11.85
CA GLN A 95 26.36 3.79 -12.85
C GLN A 95 25.43 3.34 -14.00
N ASP A 96 24.17 3.08 -13.65
CA ASP A 96 23.08 2.69 -14.54
C ASP A 96 22.11 3.85 -14.76
N GLY A 97 21.51 3.88 -15.95
CA GLY A 97 20.51 4.86 -16.38
C GLY A 97 19.07 4.35 -16.36
N LEU A 98 18.27 4.80 -17.31
CA LEU A 98 16.92 4.29 -17.52
C LEU A 98 16.99 3.06 -18.41
N SER A 99 16.20 2.03 -18.14
CA SER A 99 16.17 0.87 -19.03
C SER A 99 15.28 1.18 -20.22
N ASP A 100 15.87 1.30 -21.42
CA ASP A 100 15.11 1.29 -22.67
C ASP A 100 14.78 -0.16 -23.02
N VAL A 101 13.55 -0.56 -22.74
CA VAL A 101 13.07 -1.93 -22.92
C VAL A 101 12.85 -2.24 -24.40
N THR A 102 12.63 -1.23 -25.23
CA THR A 102 12.40 -1.38 -26.66
C THR A 102 13.70 -1.67 -27.42
N GLU A 103 14.78 -0.97 -27.09
CA GLU A 103 16.09 -1.19 -27.71
C GLU A 103 16.98 -2.16 -26.91
N GLY A 104 16.62 -2.47 -25.66
CA GLY A 104 17.43 -3.30 -24.76
C GLY A 104 18.70 -2.60 -24.28
N LYS A 105 18.61 -1.30 -24.00
CA LYS A 105 19.76 -0.43 -23.71
C LYS A 105 19.65 0.26 -22.36
N ASP A 106 20.77 0.40 -21.66
CA ASP A 106 20.88 1.27 -20.50
C ASP A 106 21.11 2.73 -20.94
N LEU A 107 20.10 3.57 -20.74
CA LEU A 107 20.09 4.97 -21.18
C LEU A 107 20.61 5.87 -20.07
N LYS A 108 21.93 6.07 -20.04
CA LYS A 108 22.62 6.91 -19.05
C LYS A 108 22.23 8.39 -19.15
N GLY A 109 22.51 9.15 -18.10
CA GLY A 109 22.23 10.58 -18.04
C GLY A 109 22.83 11.34 -19.23
N GLY A 110 22.05 12.24 -19.83
CA GLY A 110 22.43 13.07 -20.97
C GLY A 110 22.24 12.42 -22.34
N PHE A 111 21.95 11.11 -22.43
CA PHE A 111 21.64 10.48 -23.71
C PHE A 111 20.27 10.92 -24.23
N ALA A 112 20.12 11.02 -25.55
CA ALA A 112 18.85 11.33 -26.18
C ALA A 112 17.83 10.20 -25.95
N VAL A 113 16.60 10.58 -25.61
CA VAL A 113 15.47 9.67 -25.49
C VAL A 113 14.82 9.49 -26.85
N THR A 114 14.87 8.27 -27.38
CA THR A 114 14.17 7.93 -28.62
C THR A 114 12.66 7.94 -28.40
N ARG A 115 11.92 8.58 -29.31
CA ARG A 115 10.45 8.59 -29.24
C ARG A 115 9.88 7.18 -29.36
N ASN A 116 8.74 6.94 -28.73
CA ASN A 116 7.97 5.70 -28.80
C ASN A 116 8.65 4.48 -28.16
N HIS A 117 9.78 4.66 -27.50
CA HIS A 117 10.42 3.61 -26.72
C HIS A 117 9.82 3.56 -25.32
N LEU A 118 9.68 2.34 -24.80
CA LEU A 118 9.30 2.11 -23.41
C LEU A 118 10.52 2.24 -22.52
N LEU A 119 10.56 3.30 -21.73
CA LEU A 119 11.58 3.49 -20.71
C LEU A 119 11.05 3.06 -19.35
N LEU A 120 11.85 2.30 -18.60
CA LEU A 120 11.59 1.93 -17.23
C LEU A 120 12.53 2.69 -16.30
N ILE A 121 11.96 3.29 -15.25
CA ILE A 121 12.70 3.85 -14.12
C ILE A 121 12.82 2.77 -13.04
N PRO A 122 14.02 2.20 -12.82
CA PRO A 122 14.16 1.04 -11.95
C PRO A 122 14.00 1.38 -10.46
N ARG A 123 14.31 2.62 -10.05
CA ARG A 123 14.35 3.07 -8.65
C ARG A 123 13.95 4.53 -8.54
N ALA A 124 13.41 4.91 -7.38
CA ALA A 124 13.10 6.30 -7.03
C ALA A 124 14.36 7.07 -6.56
N ASP A 125 15.36 7.21 -7.43
CA ASP A 125 16.66 7.85 -7.11
C ASP A 125 16.93 9.13 -7.93
N GLY A 126 15.87 9.77 -8.44
CA GLY A 126 15.96 11.00 -9.25
C GLY A 126 16.12 10.75 -10.75
N ARG A 127 15.81 9.54 -11.23
CA ARG A 127 15.80 9.21 -12.65
C ARG A 127 14.57 9.75 -13.37
N GLY A 128 14.74 10.09 -14.64
CA GLY A 128 13.67 10.69 -15.42
C GLY A 128 14.12 11.13 -16.80
N ILE A 129 13.41 12.09 -17.36
CA ILE A 129 13.77 12.74 -18.63
C ILE A 129 13.69 14.26 -18.48
N SER A 130 14.59 14.96 -19.16
CA SER A 130 14.64 16.42 -19.24
C SER A 130 14.13 16.86 -20.60
N ALA A 131 13.11 17.70 -20.62
CA ALA A 131 12.51 18.22 -21.84
C ALA A 131 13.44 19.28 -22.47
N ALA A 132 13.90 19.05 -23.70
CA ALA A 132 14.69 20.04 -24.45
C ALA A 132 13.77 21.01 -25.25
N GLU A 133 12.56 20.56 -25.54
CA GLU A 133 11.44 21.29 -26.14
C GLU A 133 10.18 21.00 -25.31
N ASP A 134 9.03 21.58 -25.66
CA ASP A 134 7.75 21.14 -25.12
C ASP A 134 7.45 19.69 -25.55
N ILE A 135 7.17 18.82 -24.58
CA ILE A 135 6.98 17.39 -24.83
C ILE A 135 5.65 16.86 -24.26
N TRP A 136 5.14 15.82 -24.91
CA TRP A 136 4.10 14.95 -24.38
C TRP A 136 4.71 13.59 -24.08
N VAL A 137 4.44 13.08 -22.89
CA VAL A 137 4.97 11.82 -22.38
C VAL A 137 3.80 10.97 -21.89
N MET A 138 3.73 9.72 -22.30
CA MET A 138 2.84 8.77 -21.63
C MET A 138 3.53 8.29 -20.36
N VAL A 139 2.86 8.40 -19.23
CA VAL A 139 3.41 8.02 -17.91
C VAL A 139 2.52 6.98 -17.26
N LYS A 140 3.12 5.89 -16.80
CA LYS A 140 2.48 4.89 -15.95
C LYS A 140 3.30 4.73 -14.67
N GLY A 141 2.75 5.19 -13.55
CA GLY A 141 3.46 5.24 -12.27
C GLY A 141 3.43 6.62 -11.64
N THR A 142 4.17 6.80 -10.55
CA THR A 142 4.29 8.08 -9.85
C THR A 142 5.34 8.96 -10.51
N TYR A 143 5.12 10.27 -10.54
CA TYR A 143 6.08 11.20 -11.10
C TYR A 143 5.96 12.58 -10.46
N THR A 144 7.01 13.38 -10.63
CA THR A 144 7.04 14.82 -10.34
C THR A 144 7.56 15.57 -11.57
N ILE A 145 7.16 16.84 -11.68
CA ILE A 145 7.69 17.77 -12.67
C ILE A 145 8.38 18.91 -11.93
N GLU A 146 9.62 19.22 -12.30
CA GLU A 146 10.45 20.26 -11.68
C GLU A 146 11.20 21.13 -12.69
#